data_AF-A0A7X1L0X7-F1
#
_entry.id   AF-A0A7X1L0X7-F1
#
_cell.length_a   1.000
_cell.length_b   1.000
_cell.length_c   1.000
_cell.angle_alpha   90.00
_cell.angle_beta   90.00
_cell.angle_gamma   90.00
#
_symmetry.space_group_name_H-M   'P 1'
#
loop_
_entity.id
_entity.type
_entity.pdbx_description
1 polymer ?
#
loop_
_entity_poly.entity_id
_entity_poly.type
_entity_poly.pdbx_seq_one_letter_code
_entity_poly.pdbx_strand_id
1 'polypeptide(L)'
;MVHVVKDTVADQRKYSSDIEQCLDNCKEKFNQILFGVLNEGNQDAHKVEASIFKQLMKLGFILMQLFFASHNKGNYGKTLKTAQGIAKRGRTSKKAYFSIFGKMKVTRYLYHIGNVSFAPLDIVWAHSQKVGHVATMDSEEIAICFNRFQRPAL
;
A
#
# COMPACT_ATOMS: atom_id res chain seq x y z
N MET A 1 -21.37 -3.76 -38.60
CA MET A 1 -21.92 -2.88 -37.55
C MET A 1 -21.38 -3.39 -36.21
N VAL A 2 -20.25 -2.84 -35.75
CA VAL A 2 -19.59 -3.28 -34.50
C VAL A 2 -19.94 -2.24 -33.44
N HIS A 3 -20.75 -2.63 -32.46
CA HIS A 3 -21.06 -1.79 -31.32
C HIS A 3 -19.81 -1.62 -30.46
N VAL A 4 -19.20 -0.44 -30.53
CA VAL A 4 -18.09 -0.04 -29.66
C VAL A 4 -18.67 0.41 -28.31
N VAL A 5 -18.51 -0.48 -27.33
CA VAL A 5 -18.26 -0.30 -25.89
C VAL A 5 -18.64 1.08 -25.31
N LYS A 6 -19.75 1.12 -24.55
CA LYS A 6 -20.15 2.25 -23.67
C LYS A 6 -19.54 2.19 -22.26
N ASP A 7 -18.71 1.19 -21.95
CA ASP A 7 -18.27 0.92 -20.56
C ASP A 7 -17.08 1.78 -20.07
N THR A 8 -16.36 2.46 -20.98
CA THR A 8 -15.10 3.15 -20.64
C THR A 8 -15.29 4.43 -19.81
N VAL A 9 -16.45 5.09 -19.92
CA VAL A 9 -16.69 6.42 -19.31
C VAL A 9 -17.10 6.31 -17.84
N ALA A 10 -17.79 5.23 -17.47
CA ALA A 10 -18.26 5.01 -16.09
C ALA A 10 -17.10 4.61 -15.15
N ASP A 11 -16.15 3.80 -15.63
CA ASP A 11 -14.99 3.35 -14.85
C ASP A 11 -14.00 4.50 -14.59
N GLN A 12 -13.86 5.44 -15.54
CA GLN A 12 -13.00 6.62 -15.39
C GLN A 12 -13.55 7.68 -14.43
N ARG A 13 -14.86 7.96 -14.43
CA ARG A 13 -15.46 8.93 -13.48
C ARG A 13 -15.40 8.45 -12.05
N LYS A 14 -15.69 7.16 -11.82
CA LYS A 14 -15.64 6.55 -10.48
C LYS A 14 -14.21 6.51 -9.92
N TYR A 15 -13.23 6.26 -10.78
CA TYR A 15 -11.81 6.29 -10.41
C TYR A 15 -11.36 7.68 -9.95
N SER A 16 -11.85 8.75 -10.58
CA SER A 16 -11.55 10.13 -10.15
C SER A 16 -12.13 10.45 -8.78
N SER A 17 -13.41 10.09 -8.52
CA SER A 17 -14.06 10.36 -7.24
C SER A 17 -13.44 9.59 -6.07
N ASP A 18 -13.02 8.34 -6.31
CA ASP A 18 -12.39 7.52 -5.27
C ASP A 18 -11.01 8.07 -4.87
N ILE A 19 -10.26 8.63 -5.83
CA ILE A 19 -8.97 9.29 -5.57
C ILE A 19 -9.16 10.61 -4.81
N GLU A 20 -10.12 11.45 -5.25
CA GLU A 20 -10.43 12.73 -4.61
C GLU A 20 -10.84 12.53 -3.15
N GLN A 21 -11.75 11.59 -2.88
CA GLN A 21 -12.16 11.26 -1.52
C GLN A 21 -10.98 10.79 -0.68
N CYS A 22 -10.10 9.95 -1.24
CA CYS A 22 -8.94 9.45 -0.50
C CYS A 22 -7.91 10.56 -0.22
N LEU A 23 -7.74 11.51 -1.14
CA LEU A 23 -6.91 12.69 -0.97
C LEU A 23 -7.45 13.61 0.15
N ASP A 24 -8.75 13.87 0.17
CA ASP A 24 -9.38 14.70 1.19
C ASP A 24 -9.27 14.06 2.58
N ASN A 25 -9.48 12.73 2.67
CA ASN A 25 -9.25 11.98 3.91
C ASN A 25 -7.80 12.11 4.41
N CYS A 26 -6.81 12.12 3.51
CA CYS A 26 -5.41 12.32 3.89
C CYS A 26 -5.18 13.70 4.50
N LYS A 27 -5.68 14.76 3.83
CA LYS A 27 -5.54 16.14 4.29
C LYS A 27 -6.22 16.34 5.63
N GLU A 28 -7.46 15.88 5.76
CA GLU A 28 -8.24 15.98 6.99
C GLU A 28 -7.50 15.27 8.14
N LYS A 29 -7.02 14.04 7.91
CA LYS A 29 -6.31 13.28 8.93
C LYS A 29 -5.00 13.95 9.34
N PHE A 30 -4.24 14.52 8.41
CA PHE A 30 -3.04 15.27 8.73
C PHE A 30 -3.34 16.51 9.59
N ASN A 31 -4.36 17.27 9.20
CA ASN A 31 -4.78 18.46 9.95
C ASN A 31 -5.28 18.11 11.36
N GLN A 32 -5.98 16.97 11.52
CA GLN A 32 -6.37 16.47 12.85
C GLN A 32 -5.16 16.14 13.73
N ILE A 33 -4.09 15.58 13.16
CA ILE A 33 -2.85 15.31 13.90
C ILE A 33 -2.23 16.63 14.36
N LEU A 34 -2.08 17.58 13.45
CA LEU A 34 -1.50 18.89 13.75
C LEU A 34 -2.32 19.62 14.83
N PHE A 35 -3.64 19.63 14.70
CA PHE A 35 -4.54 20.22 15.69
C PHE A 35 -4.43 19.51 17.04
N GLY A 36 -4.31 18.19 17.07
CA GLY A 36 -4.09 17.43 18.31
C GLY A 36 -2.82 17.90 19.03
N VAL A 37 -1.69 17.95 18.33
CA VAL A 37 -0.41 18.38 18.90
C VAL A 37 -0.46 19.81 19.43
N LEU A 38 -1.12 20.73 18.73
CA LEU A 38 -1.22 22.14 19.15
C LEU A 38 -2.15 22.36 20.36
N ASN A 39 -3.07 21.44 20.64
CA ASN A 39 -4.08 21.58 21.69
C ASN A 39 -3.94 20.58 22.85
N GLU A 40 -2.91 19.74 22.85
CA GLU A 40 -2.60 18.79 23.92
C GLU A 40 -1.99 19.51 25.14
N GLY A 41 -2.82 20.23 25.90
CA GLY A 41 -2.42 20.84 27.17
C GLY A 41 -2.23 19.80 28.29
N ASN A 42 -1.17 19.96 29.09
CA ASN A 42 -0.84 19.18 30.30
C ASN A 42 -0.76 17.64 30.15
N GLN A 43 -0.59 17.11 28.94
CA GLN A 43 -0.34 15.68 28.71
C GLN A 43 1.15 15.35 28.91
N ASP A 44 1.44 14.15 29.44
CA ASP A 44 2.82 13.65 29.50
C ASP A 44 3.36 13.41 28.08
N ALA A 45 4.61 13.79 27.81
CA ALA A 45 5.23 13.69 26.48
C ALA A 45 5.12 12.29 25.85
N HIS A 46 5.27 11.22 26.64
CA HIS A 46 5.16 9.85 26.14
C HIS A 46 3.75 9.47 25.66
N LYS A 47 2.70 10.09 26.22
CA LYS A 47 1.31 9.89 25.78
C LYS A 47 1.04 10.64 24.47
N VAL A 48 1.55 11.86 24.37
CA VAL A 48 1.55 12.67 23.15
C VAL A 48 2.24 11.91 22.02
N GLU A 49 3.45 11.38 22.26
CA GLU A 49 4.20 10.58 21.29
C GLU A 49 3.41 9.35 20.82
N ALA A 50 2.86 8.56 21.76
CA ALA A 50 2.05 7.39 21.41
C ALA A 50 0.79 7.75 20.61
N SER A 51 0.14 8.88 20.94
CA SER A 51 -1.00 9.44 20.20
C SER A 51 -0.60 9.79 18.77
N ILE A 52 0.47 10.58 18.60
CA ILE A 52 1.01 10.97 17.29
C ILE A 52 1.33 9.73 16.46
N PHE A 53 2.08 8.78 17.01
CA PHE A 53 2.46 7.56 16.31
C PHE A 53 1.23 6.79 15.82
N LYS A 54 0.25 6.56 16.70
CA LYS A 54 -0.99 5.86 16.33
C LYS A 54 -1.75 6.56 15.20
N GLN A 55 -1.75 7.89 15.18
CA GLN A 55 -2.40 8.64 14.11
C GLN A 55 -1.60 8.64 12.81
N LEU A 56 -0.27 8.71 12.87
CA LEU A 56 0.61 8.57 11.71
C LEU A 56 0.45 7.20 11.05
N MET A 57 0.29 6.13 11.83
CA MET A 57 0.02 4.79 11.27
C MET A 57 -1.29 4.74 10.49
N LYS A 58 -2.35 5.39 11.01
CA LYS A 58 -3.63 5.53 10.30
C LYS A 58 -3.48 6.36 9.03
N LEU A 59 -2.77 7.48 9.09
CA LEU A 59 -2.52 8.33 7.92
C LEU A 59 -1.72 7.57 6.85
N GLY A 60 -0.66 6.87 7.24
CA GLY A 60 0.13 6.01 6.34
C GLY A 60 -0.72 4.94 5.66
N PHE A 61 -1.69 4.36 6.38
CA PHE A 61 -2.62 3.40 5.79
C PHE A 61 -3.52 4.03 4.72
N ILE A 62 -4.06 5.23 4.96
CA ILE A 62 -4.88 5.97 3.97
C ILE A 62 -4.00 6.37 2.76
N LEU A 63 -2.77 6.83 2.98
CA LEU A 63 -1.83 7.16 1.91
C LEU A 63 -1.51 5.95 1.03
N MET A 64 -1.39 4.74 1.61
CA MET A 64 -1.23 3.52 0.82
C MET A 64 -2.48 3.18 0.01
N GLN A 65 -3.68 3.43 0.53
CA GLN A 65 -4.90 3.29 -0.26
C GLN A 65 -4.91 4.27 -1.44
N LEU A 66 -4.55 5.54 -1.21
CA LEU A 66 -4.43 6.55 -2.25
C LEU A 66 -3.38 6.17 -3.31
N PHE A 67 -2.24 5.61 -2.89
CA PHE A 67 -1.23 5.09 -3.82
C PHE A 67 -1.82 4.02 -4.73
N PHE A 68 -2.47 2.99 -4.18
CA PHE A 68 -3.06 1.94 -5.01
C PHE A 68 -4.27 2.38 -5.82
N ALA A 69 -5.01 3.38 -5.34
CA ALA A 69 -6.11 4.00 -6.06
C ALA A 69 -5.60 4.86 -7.23
N SER A 70 -4.45 5.53 -7.10
CA SER A 70 -3.88 6.38 -8.15
C SER A 70 -3.01 5.62 -9.16
N HIS A 71 -2.45 4.48 -8.79
CA HIS A 71 -1.62 3.66 -9.66
C HIS A 71 -2.44 2.66 -10.48
N ASN A 72 -1.99 2.39 -11.71
CA ASN A 72 -2.73 1.67 -12.78
C ASN A 72 -2.98 0.16 -12.52
N LYS A 73 -3.39 -0.28 -11.32
CA LYS A 73 -3.63 -1.68 -10.93
C LYS A 73 -2.44 -2.61 -11.27
N GLY A 74 -1.21 -2.09 -11.31
CA GLY A 74 -0.03 -2.84 -11.77
C GLY A 74 -0.08 -3.24 -13.25
N ASN A 75 -0.74 -2.45 -14.09
CA ASN A 75 -0.77 -2.62 -15.54
C ASN A 75 0.47 -1.98 -16.18
N TYR A 76 1.43 -2.82 -16.55
CA TYR A 76 2.66 -2.42 -17.23
C TYR A 76 2.65 -2.79 -18.72
N GLY A 77 1.47 -2.81 -19.34
CA GLY A 77 1.29 -3.22 -20.74
C GLY A 77 1.05 -4.71 -20.91
N LYS A 78 0.89 -5.15 -22.17
CA LYS A 78 0.52 -6.55 -22.50
C LYS A 78 1.60 -7.56 -22.11
N THR A 79 2.85 -7.12 -22.06
CA THR A 79 4.01 -7.97 -21.76
C THR A 79 5.05 -7.21 -20.95
N LEU A 80 5.77 -7.92 -20.09
CA LEU A 80 6.90 -7.43 -19.31
C LEU A 80 8.15 -8.25 -19.63
N LYS A 81 9.29 -7.59 -19.85
CA LYS A 81 10.59 -8.28 -19.91
C LYS A 81 11.09 -8.49 -18.48
N THR A 82 11.46 -9.72 -18.14
CA THR A 82 12.02 -10.10 -16.84
C THR A 82 13.32 -10.88 -17.04
N ALA A 83 14.09 -11.10 -15.97
CA ALA A 83 15.30 -11.92 -16.03
C ALA A 83 15.02 -13.39 -16.44
N GLN A 84 13.79 -13.86 -16.21
CA GLN A 84 13.33 -15.22 -16.50
C GLN A 84 12.63 -15.34 -17.87
N GLY A 85 12.50 -14.24 -18.62
CA GLY A 85 11.85 -14.20 -19.94
C GLY A 85 10.72 -13.18 -20.05
N ILE A 86 9.86 -13.36 -21.05
CA ILE A 86 8.75 -12.44 -21.32
C ILE A 86 7.50 -12.89 -20.55
N ALA A 87 7.05 -12.08 -19.60
CA ALA A 87 5.81 -12.30 -18.87
C ALA A 87 4.62 -11.70 -19.61
N LYS A 88 3.52 -12.44 -19.74
CA LYS A 88 2.27 -11.96 -20.38
C LYS A 88 1.25 -11.54 -19.34
N ARG A 89 0.57 -10.42 -19.57
CA ARG A 89 -0.49 -9.91 -18.69
C ARG A 89 -1.72 -10.82 -18.75
N GLY A 90 -2.15 -11.33 -17.61
CA GLY A 90 -3.37 -12.09 -17.41
C GLY A 90 -4.51 -11.24 -16.85
N ARG A 91 -5.40 -11.89 -16.08
CA ARG A 91 -6.54 -11.23 -15.43
C ARG A 91 -6.11 -10.46 -14.18
N THR A 92 -6.96 -9.56 -13.72
CA THR A 92 -6.80 -8.94 -12.39
C THR A 92 -7.19 -9.92 -11.29
N SER A 93 -6.51 -9.82 -10.16
CA SER A 93 -6.85 -10.55 -8.93
C SER A 93 -6.83 -9.58 -7.76
N LYS A 94 -7.75 -9.76 -6.81
CA LYS A 94 -7.61 -9.16 -5.48
C LYS A 94 -6.55 -9.94 -4.72
N LYS A 95 -5.56 -9.26 -4.17
CA LYS A 95 -4.50 -9.85 -3.37
C LYS A 95 -4.29 -9.02 -2.11
N ALA A 96 -3.88 -9.70 -1.03
CA ALA A 96 -3.46 -8.99 0.16
C ALA A 96 -2.11 -8.30 -0.11
N TYR A 97 -2.02 -7.05 0.35
CA TYR A 97 -0.77 -6.32 0.46
C TYR A 97 -0.56 -6.02 1.94
N PHE A 98 0.63 -6.34 2.42
CA PHE A 98 1.05 -6.14 3.81
C PHE A 98 2.01 -4.96 3.83
N SER A 99 1.66 -3.89 4.53
CA SER A 99 2.56 -2.78 4.77
C SER A 99 2.80 -2.62 6.26
N ILE A 100 3.80 -1.82 6.62
CA ILE A 100 4.02 -1.41 8.02
C ILE A 100 2.77 -0.73 8.59
N PHE A 101 1.98 -0.06 7.75
CA PHE A 101 0.75 0.64 8.13
C PHE A 101 -0.49 -0.27 8.22
N GLY A 102 -0.38 -1.55 7.80
CA GLY A 102 -1.44 -2.53 7.91
C GLY A 102 -1.69 -3.34 6.64
N LYS A 103 -2.74 -4.18 6.68
CA LYS A 103 -3.12 -5.10 5.60
C LYS A 103 -4.26 -4.52 4.78
N MET A 104 -4.13 -4.51 3.45
CA MET A 104 -5.18 -4.08 2.52
C MET A 104 -5.36 -5.04 1.34
N LYS A 105 -6.55 -5.04 0.74
CA LYS A 105 -6.84 -5.82 -0.47
C LYS A 105 -6.69 -4.92 -1.69
N VAL A 106 -5.73 -5.25 -2.55
CA VAL A 106 -5.43 -4.49 -3.77
C VAL A 106 -5.83 -5.32 -4.99
N THR A 107 -6.52 -4.68 -5.93
CA THR A 107 -6.81 -5.28 -7.24
C THR A 107 -5.65 -4.99 -8.18
N ARG A 108 -5.02 -6.04 -8.72
CA ARG A 108 -3.87 -5.88 -9.61
C ARG A 108 -3.81 -6.93 -10.70
N TYR A 109 -3.23 -6.58 -11.84
CA TYR A 109 -2.95 -7.51 -12.93
C TYR A 109 -1.92 -8.56 -12.51
N LEU A 110 -2.18 -9.81 -12.87
CA LEU A 110 -1.18 -10.87 -12.80
C LEU A 110 -0.42 -10.97 -14.12
N TYR A 111 0.84 -11.31 -14.05
CA TYR A 111 1.71 -11.61 -15.18
C TYR A 111 2.18 -13.06 -15.08
N HIS A 112 2.30 -13.71 -16.23
CA HIS A 112 2.56 -15.14 -16.32
C HIS A 112 3.82 -15.41 -17.14
N ILE A 113 4.72 -16.26 -16.62
CA ILE A 113 5.86 -16.85 -17.33
C ILE A 113 5.73 -18.36 -17.19
N GLY A 114 5.45 -19.06 -18.30
CA GLY A 114 5.10 -20.48 -18.24
C GLY A 114 3.92 -20.72 -17.28
N ASN A 115 4.12 -21.58 -16.28
CA ASN A 115 3.12 -21.88 -15.25
C ASN A 115 3.19 -20.97 -14.01
N VAL A 116 4.14 -20.04 -13.96
CA VAL A 116 4.34 -19.14 -12.81
C VAL A 116 3.55 -17.86 -13.02
N SER A 117 2.81 -17.43 -12.00
CA SER A 117 2.00 -16.22 -12.00
C SER A 117 2.46 -15.28 -10.88
N PHE A 118 2.62 -14.00 -11.16
CA PHE A 118 3.04 -13.01 -10.17
C PHE A 118 2.38 -11.65 -10.38
N ALA A 119 2.32 -10.81 -9.36
CA ALA A 119 1.97 -9.40 -9.49
C ALA A 119 3.26 -8.56 -9.38
N PRO A 120 3.59 -7.71 -10.37
CA PRO A 120 4.87 -6.98 -10.36
C PRO A 120 5.08 -6.12 -9.11
N LEU A 121 4.02 -5.53 -8.59
CA LEU A 121 4.03 -4.72 -7.36
C LEU A 121 4.42 -5.51 -6.09
N ASP A 122 4.38 -6.85 -6.13
CA ASP A 122 4.86 -7.69 -5.01
C ASP A 122 6.33 -8.06 -5.13
N ILE A 123 6.89 -8.04 -6.34
CA ILE A 123 8.26 -8.51 -6.61
C ILE A 123 9.29 -7.46 -6.21
N VAL A 124 8.93 -6.18 -6.20
CA VAL A 124 9.87 -5.07 -5.90
C VAL A 124 10.44 -5.17 -4.48
N TRP A 125 9.81 -5.93 -3.57
CA TRP A 125 10.41 -6.25 -2.27
C TRP A 125 11.17 -7.59 -2.25
N ALA A 126 10.80 -8.53 -3.11
CA ALA A 126 11.40 -9.86 -3.15
C ALA A 126 12.79 -9.90 -3.83
N HIS A 127 13.17 -8.90 -4.63
CA HIS A 127 14.51 -8.84 -5.25
C HIS A 127 15.58 -8.22 -4.34
N SER A 128 15.21 -7.66 -3.19
CA SER A 128 16.17 -7.29 -2.14
C SER A 128 16.47 -8.44 -1.16
N GLN A 129 15.85 -9.60 -1.36
CA GLN A 129 16.13 -10.84 -0.62
C GLN A 129 16.33 -11.98 -1.62
N LYS A 130 17.53 -12.05 -2.22
CA LYS A 130 17.99 -13.33 -2.76
C LYS A 130 18.50 -14.17 -1.60
N VAL A 131 18.20 -15.47 -1.67
CA VAL A 131 18.64 -16.58 -0.81
C VAL A 131 17.73 -16.86 0.39
N GLY A 132 17.00 -17.98 0.30
CA GLY A 132 16.65 -18.83 1.44
C GLY A 132 15.54 -18.34 2.37
N HIS A 133 14.52 -19.20 2.52
CA HIS A 133 13.43 -19.12 3.48
C HIS A 133 12.30 -18.11 3.19
N VAL A 134 11.11 -18.69 3.12
CA VAL A 134 9.82 -18.00 3.20
C VAL A 134 9.77 -17.36 4.58
N ALA A 135 10.13 -16.08 4.68
CA ALA A 135 9.84 -15.27 5.86
C ALA A 135 8.37 -14.85 5.78
N THR A 136 7.49 -15.67 6.35
CA THR A 136 6.30 -15.10 7.00
C THR A 136 6.83 -14.31 8.19
N MET A 137 6.89 -12.97 8.06
CA MET A 137 7.15 -12.12 9.23
C MET A 137 6.00 -12.33 10.20
N ASP A 138 6.29 -13.06 11.27
CA ASP A 138 5.36 -13.28 12.35
C ASP A 138 5.12 -11.96 13.08
N SER A 139 3.94 -11.78 13.67
CA SER A 139 3.55 -10.55 14.39
C SER A 139 4.55 -10.10 15.46
N GLU A 140 5.43 -10.99 15.92
CA GLU A 140 6.53 -10.71 16.85
C GLU A 140 7.70 -9.96 16.22
N GLU A 141 8.03 -10.14 14.94
CA GLU A 141 9.14 -9.42 14.29
C GLU A 141 8.82 -7.93 14.07
N ILE A 142 7.54 -7.61 13.83
CA ILE A 142 7.05 -6.23 13.79
C ILE A 142 7.18 -5.59 15.18
N ALA A 143 6.95 -6.35 16.25
CA ALA A 143 7.15 -5.88 17.63
C ALA A 143 8.65 -5.71 17.99
N ILE A 144 9.55 -6.52 17.43
CA ILE A 144 11.00 -6.38 17.62
C ILE A 144 11.54 -5.10 16.95
N CYS A 145 11.03 -4.76 15.76
CA CYS A 145 11.34 -3.46 15.14
C CYS A 145 10.81 -2.28 15.97
N PHE A 146 9.69 -2.46 16.67
CA PHE A 146 9.11 -1.46 17.57
C PHE A 146 9.93 -1.27 18.86
N ASN A 147 10.38 -2.37 19.48
CA ASN A 147 11.18 -2.34 20.71
C ASN A 147 12.60 -1.78 20.51
N ARG A 148 13.12 -1.76 19.29
CA ARG A 148 14.42 -1.12 18.99
C ARG A 148 14.36 0.41 18.99
N PHE A 149 13.19 1.01 18.82
CA PHE A 149 12.98 2.46 18.92
C PHE A 149 12.80 2.95 20.37
N GLN A 150 12.58 2.05 21.34
CA GLN A 150 12.39 2.39 22.76
C GLN A 150 13.64 2.24 23.65
N ARG A 151 14.84 2.03 23.09
CA ARG A 151 16.05 2.09 23.91
C ARG A 151 16.44 3.55 24.15
N PRO A 152 16.45 4.05 25.40
CA PRO A 152 17.12 5.30 25.68
C PRO A 152 18.60 5.10 25.35
N ALA A 153 19.14 5.98 24.51
CA ALA A 153 20.58 6.20 24.50
C ALA A 153 20.94 6.69 25.91
N LEU A 154 21.63 5.84 26.67
CA LEU A 154 22.40 6.27 27.84
C LEU A 154 23.58 7.11 27.35
#